data_AF-A0A3A8ZJR6-F1
#
_entry.id   AF-A0A3A8ZJR6-F1
#
_cell.length_a   1.000
_cell.length_b   1.000
_cell.length_c   1.000
_cell.angle_alpha   90.00
_cell.angle_beta   90.00
_cell.angle_gamma   90.00
#
_symmetry.space_group_name_H-M   'P 1'
#
loop_
_entity.id
_entity.type
_entity.pdbx_description
1 polymer ?
#
loop_
_entity_poly.entity_id
_entity_poly.type
_entity_poly.pdbx_seq_one_letter_code
_entity_poly.pdbx_strand_id
1 'polypeptide(L)' 'MNKEIYHLNWSQYSWRDFEKICFEYIKECYSAKFYKTTLTRANKDQGRDIIIKGRKSRFEAWGECKDHKRK' A
#
# COMPACT_ATOMS: atom_id res chain seq x y z
N MET A 1 -14.08 -18.31 -22.99
CA MET A 1 -12.90 -17.50 -22.64
C MET A 1 -12.28 -18.12 -21.40
N ASN A 2 -11.13 -18.78 -21.53
CA ASN A 2 -10.35 -19.18 -20.38
C ASN A 2 -9.79 -17.91 -19.73
N LYS A 3 -10.29 -17.56 -18.54
CA LYS A 3 -9.61 -16.56 -17.71
C LYS A 3 -8.31 -17.23 -17.24
N GLU A 4 -7.18 -16.84 -17.82
CA GLU A 4 -5.89 -17.12 -17.19
C GLU A 4 -5.92 -16.51 -15.79
N ILE A 5 -5.93 -17.37 -14.77
CA ILE A 5 -5.82 -16.94 -13.38
C ILE A 5 -4.33 -16.68 -13.16
N TYR A 6 -3.91 -15.43 -13.33
CA TYR A 6 -2.59 -15.00 -12.92
C TYR A 6 -2.49 -15.09 -11.40
N HIS A 7 -1.82 -16.13 -10.90
CA HIS A 7 -1.45 -16.21 -9.49
C HIS A 7 -0.32 -15.21 -9.25
N LEU A 8 -0.64 -14.10 -8.60
CA LEU A 8 0.36 -13.15 -8.14
C LEU A 8 1.19 -13.82 -7.04
N ASN A 9 2.46 -14.08 -7.35
CA ASN A 9 3.40 -14.63 -6.38
C ASN A 9 3.96 -13.49 -5.52
N TRP A 10 3.29 -13.16 -4.42
CA TRP A 10 3.75 -12.11 -3.50
C TRP A 10 4.96 -12.53 -2.66
N SER A 11 5.15 -13.84 -2.47
CA SER A 11 6.25 -14.39 -1.64
C SER A 11 7.65 -14.13 -2.20
N GLN A 12 7.75 -13.68 -3.45
CA GLN A 12 9.02 -13.26 -4.06
C GLN A 12 9.51 -11.90 -3.55
N TYR A 13 8.62 -11.09 -2.95
CA TYR A 13 8.95 -9.75 -2.48
C TYR A 13 9.27 -9.77 -0.99
N SER A 14 10.24 -8.95 -0.58
CA SER A 14 10.40 -8.66 0.85
C SER A 14 9.18 -7.90 1.36
N TRP A 15 8.94 -7.94 2.67
CA TRP A 15 7.87 -7.17 3.31
C TRP A 15 7.93 -5.67 2.93
N ARG A 16 9.15 -5.11 2.81
CA ARG A 16 9.34 -3.71 2.43
C ARG A 16 9.10 -3.45 0.95
N ASP A 17 9.39 -4.41 0.08
CA ASP A 17 9.06 -4.28 -1.34
C ASP A 17 7.54 -4.36 -1.55
N PHE A 18 6.86 -5.20 -0.78
CA PHE A 18 5.40 -5.25 -0.74
C PHE A 18 4.79 -3.91 -0.28
N GLU A 19 5.31 -3.29 0.79
CA GLU A 19 4.89 -1.95 1.22
C GLU A 19 5.05 -0.89 0.13
N LYS A 20 6.16 -0.93 -0.64
CA LYS A 20 6.37 -0.01 -1.77
C LYS A 20 5.33 -0.22 -2.88
N ILE A 21 5.00 -1.47 -3.20
CA ILE A 21 3.98 -1.80 -4.20
C ILE A 21 2.62 -1.26 -3.73
N CYS A 22 2.25 -1.48 -2.47
CA CYS A 22 1.04 -0.91 -1.89
C CYS A 22 1.04 0.62 -1.91
N PHE A 23 2.19 1.26 -1.66
CA PHE A 23 2.34 2.71 -1.74
C PHE A 23 2.07 3.24 -3.14
N GLU A 24 2.65 2.62 -4.18
CA GLU A 24 2.41 3.04 -5.56
C GLU A 24 0.95 2.80 -5.96
N TYR A 25 0.33 1.70 -5.55
CA TYR A 25 -1.11 1.47 -5.76
C TYR A 25 -1.99 2.53 -5.09
N ILE A 26 -1.77 2.81 -3.80
CA ILE A 26 -2.54 3.84 -3.08
C ILE A 26 -2.28 5.22 -3.67
N LYS A 27 -1.06 5.51 -4.09
CA LYS A 27 -0.74 6.74 -4.80
C LYS A 27 -1.52 6.82 -6.10
N GLU A 28 -1.59 5.77 -6.91
CA GLU A 28 -2.40 5.78 -8.12
C GLU A 28 -3.90 5.97 -7.82
N CYS A 29 -4.46 5.21 -6.87
CA CYS A 29 -5.90 5.25 -6.54
C CYS A 29 -6.33 6.54 -5.82
N TYR A 30 -5.51 7.05 -4.90
CA TYR A 30 -5.89 8.15 -3.99
C TYR A 30 -5.15 9.47 -4.26
N SER A 31 -3.99 9.48 -4.92
CA SER A 31 -3.23 10.73 -5.15
C SER A 31 -3.76 11.58 -6.32
N ALA A 32 -4.91 11.23 -6.91
CA ALA A 32 -5.40 11.84 -8.13
C ALA A 32 -5.92 13.29 -8.02
N LYS A 33 -6.14 13.87 -6.82
CA LYS A 33 -6.48 15.31 -6.69
C LYS A 33 -6.50 15.84 -5.25
N PHE A 34 -6.86 15.00 -4.29
CA PHE A 34 -7.27 15.42 -2.95
C PHE A 34 -6.32 15.02 -1.83
N TYR A 35 -5.61 13.91 -2.01
CA TYR A 35 -4.75 13.34 -0.98
C TYR A 35 -3.27 13.40 -1.37
N LYS A 36 -2.41 13.49 -0.35
CA LYS A 36 -0.97 13.29 -0.44
C LYS A 36 -0.63 12.02 0.33
N THR A 37 0.05 11.10 -0.33
CA THR A 37 0.47 9.82 0.24
C THR A 37 1.97 9.89 0.58
N THR A 38 2.41 9.20 1.62
CA THR A 38 3.83 9.11 2.00
C THR A 38 4.12 7.74 2.57
N LEU A 39 5.11 7.04 2.02
CA LEU A 39 5.62 5.80 2.60
C LEU A 39 6.44 6.13 3.85
N THR A 40 6.16 5.48 4.97
CA THR A 40 6.88 5.72 6.22
C THR A 40 8.26 5.09 6.19
N ARG A 41 9.10 5.41 7.19
CA ARG A 41 10.41 4.75 7.34
C ARG A 41 10.21 3.27 7.57
N ALA A 42 11.10 2.45 7.01
CA ALA A 42 11.09 1.01 7.18
C ALA A 42 11.22 0.67 8.67
N ASN A 43 10.10 0.35 9.31
CA ASN A 43 10.05 0.00 10.71
C ASN A 43 9.10 -1.17 10.86
N LYS A 44 9.68 -2.37 10.87
CA LYS A 44 8.94 -3.63 10.85
C LYS A 44 8.00 -3.67 12.06
N ASP A 45 6.74 -4.04 11.82
CA ASP A 45 5.72 -4.34 12.83
C ASP A 45 5.11 -3.15 13.61
N GLN A 46 5.31 -1.90 13.17
CA GLN A 46 4.60 -0.75 13.78
C GLN A 46 3.23 -0.44 13.15
N GLY A 47 2.83 -1.17 12.10
CA GLY A 47 1.50 -1.09 11.48
C GLY A 47 1.17 0.25 10.82
N ARG A 48 2.18 1.02 10.45
CA ARG A 48 2.07 2.38 9.94
C ARG A 48 2.92 2.53 8.69
N ASP A 49 2.54 1.84 7.63
CA ASP A 49 3.39 1.70 6.44
C ASP A 49 3.23 2.91 5.51
N ILE A 50 2.02 3.46 5.43
CA ILE A 50 1.67 4.59 4.57
C ILE A 50 0.89 5.65 5.36
N ILE A 51 1.22 6.92 5.16
CA ILE A 51 0.46 8.07 5.65
C ILE A 51 -0.35 8.65 4.49
N ILE A 52 -1.63 8.90 4.72
CA ILE A 52 -2.55 9.54 3.78
C ILE A 52 -3.04 10.84 4.40
N LYS A 53 -2.71 11.98 3.79
CA LYS A 53 -3.15 13.31 4.27
C LYS A 53 -4.02 14.00 3.25
N GLY A 54 -5.03 14.72 3.71
CA GLY A 54 -5.75 15.68 2.88
C GLY A 54 -4.81 16.82 2.46
N ARG A 55 -4.83 17.22 1.18
CA ARG A 55 -4.00 18.36 0.71
C ARG A 55 -4.50 19.70 1.25
N LYS A 56 -5.81 19.83 1.45
CA LYS A 56 -6.48 21.06 1.91
C LYS A 56 -7.35 20.85 3.15
N SER A 57 -7.47 19.62 3.64
CA SER A 57 -8.23 19.28 4.84
C SER A 57 -7.29 18.82 5.95
N ARG A 58 -7.73 18.89 7.20
CA ARG A 58 -6.99 18.38 8.37
C ARG A 58 -7.04 16.85 8.51
N PHE A 59 -7.44 16.15 7.45
CA PHE A 59 -7.58 14.70 7.47
C PHE A 59 -6.20 14.03 7.43
N GLU A 60 -6.02 13.04 8.29
CA GLU A 60 -4.88 12.13 8.31
C GLU A 60 -5.37 10.72 8.59
N ALA A 61 -4.86 9.76 7.83
CA ALA A 61 -5.07 8.33 8.04
C ALA A 61 -3.77 7.56 7.83
N TRP A 62 -3.74 6.35 8.40
CA TRP A 62 -2.63 5.41 8.29
C TRP A 62 -3.09 4.20 7.48
N GLY A 63 -2.25 3.76 6.55
CA GLY A 63 -2.42 2.53 5.78
C GLY A 63 -1.43 1.48 6.26
N GLU A 64 -1.94 0.27 6.48
CA GLU A 64 -1.16 -0.92 6.83
C GLU A 64 -1.24 -1.93 5.69
N CYS A 65 -0.10 -2.51 5.31
CA CYS A 65 0.03 -3.42 4.17
C CYS A 65 0.24 -4.84 4.68
N LYS A 66 -0.68 -5.75 4.33
CA LYS A 66 -0.62 -7.16 4.73
C LYS A 66 -0.72 -8.08 3.52
N ASP A 67 0.26 -8.95 3.38
CA ASP A 67 0.15 -10.15 2.54
C ASP A 67 -0.43 -11.28 3.40
N HIS A 68 -1.67 -11.67 3.11
CA HIS A 68 -2.29 -12.83 3.73
C HIS A 68 -2.19 -14.02 2.78
N LYS A 69 -1.57 -15.10 3.26
CA LYS A 69 -1.71 -16.41 2.61
C LYS A 69 -3.19 -16.78 2.58
N ARG A 70 -3.72 -17.05 1.38
CA ARG A 70 -5.02 -17.72 1.27
C ARG A 70 -4.89 -19.08 1.97
N LYS A 71 -5.72 -19.31 2.99
CA LYS A 71 -5.89 -20.62 3.62
C LYS A 71 -6.64 -21.56 2.69
#